data_AF-A0A6P0VZA9-F1
#
_entry.id   AF-A0A6P0VZA9-F1
#
_cell.length_a   1.000
_cell.length_b   1.000
_cell.length_c   1.000
_cell.angle_alpha   90.00
_cell.angle_beta   90.00
_cell.angle_gamma   90.00
#
_symmetry.space_group_name_H-M   'P 1'
#
loop_
_entity.id
_entity.type
_entity.pdbx_description
1 polymer ?
#
loop_
_entity_poly.entity_id
_entity_poly.type
_entity_poly.pdbx_seq_one_letter_code
_entity_poly.pdbx_strand_id
1 'polypeptide(L)'
;MTNLKANLQTTQQLDNEEQNLIMKLSPLYLQWREETLREGEQQGVQQGMRLMVESMLEVKFGAIDEELSQIVEPLSQLPAKESTQLIWQLSREELLAHFSG
;
A
#
# COMPACT_ATOMS: atom_id res chain seq x y z
N MET A 1 15.62 24.04 -8.31
CA MET A 1 16.78 23.22 -8.74
C MET A 1 16.71 21.89 -7.99
N THR A 2 16.90 20.75 -8.65
CA THR A 2 16.88 19.44 -7.97
C THR A 2 18.12 19.25 -7.10
N ASN A 3 18.02 18.47 -6.03
CA ASN A 3 19.15 18.16 -5.13
C ASN A 3 20.32 17.50 -5.89
N LEU A 4 20.01 16.71 -6.93
CA LEU A 4 21.01 16.11 -7.82
C LEU A 4 21.79 17.17 -8.60
N LYS A 5 21.11 18.16 -9.21
CA LYS A 5 21.76 19.26 -9.92
C LYS A 5 22.63 20.11 -8.96
N ALA A 6 22.14 20.41 -7.77
CA ALA A 6 22.88 21.19 -6.77
C ALA A 6 24.15 20.47 -6.28
N ASN A 7 24.06 19.17 -5.98
CA ASN A 7 25.22 18.38 -5.55
C ASN A 7 26.25 18.20 -6.68
N LEU A 8 25.82 17.93 -7.91
CA LEU A 8 26.74 17.79 -9.05
C LEU A 8 27.43 19.12 -9.41
N GLN A 9 26.70 20.25 -9.39
CA GLN A 9 27.29 21.58 -9.61
C GLN A 9 28.30 21.99 -8.53
N THR A 10 28.11 21.51 -7.30
CA THR A 10 29.04 21.79 -6.19
C THR A 10 30.32 20.94 -6.29
N THR A 11 30.24 19.78 -6.96
CA THR A 11 31.33 18.80 -7.01
C THR A 11 32.08 18.80 -8.36
N GLN A 12 31.45 19.28 -9.45
CA GLN A 12 32.01 19.27 -10.82
C GLN A 12 31.59 20.51 -11.63
N GLN A 13 32.50 21.03 -12.47
CA GLN A 13 32.17 22.03 -13.50
C GLN A 13 31.51 21.33 -14.70
N LEU A 14 30.18 21.18 -14.64
CA LEU A 14 29.40 20.55 -15.70
C LEU A 14 29.36 21.40 -16.97
N ASP A 15 29.53 20.78 -18.12
CA ASP A 15 29.36 21.44 -19.42
C ASP A 15 27.87 21.67 -19.76
N ASN A 16 27.61 22.37 -20.88
CA ASN A 16 26.25 22.73 -21.28
C ASN A 16 25.39 21.52 -21.67
N GLU A 17 26.00 20.44 -22.17
CA GLU A 17 25.30 19.23 -22.59
C GLU A 17 24.89 18.41 -21.36
N GLU A 18 25.79 18.25 -20.40
CA GLU A 18 25.55 17.63 -19.11
C GLU A 18 24.47 18.37 -18.31
N GLN A 19 24.50 19.71 -18.30
CA GLN A 19 23.47 20.52 -17.67
C GLN A 19 22.09 20.34 -18.32
N ASN A 20 22.03 20.24 -19.66
CA ASN A 20 20.80 20.02 -20.41
C ASN A 20 20.24 18.61 -20.16
N LEU A 21 21.11 17.59 -20.13
CA LEU A 21 20.75 16.22 -19.82
C LEU A 21 20.18 16.10 -18.40
N ILE A 22 20.83 16.70 -17.39
CA ILE A 22 20.33 16.74 -16.02
C ILE A 22 18.97 17.45 -15.95
N MET A 23 18.77 18.53 -16.71
CA MET A 23 17.48 19.23 -16.78
C MET A 23 16.35 18.38 -17.38
N LYS A 24 16.66 17.49 -18.33
CA LYS A 24 15.68 16.56 -18.93
C LYS A 24 15.41 15.35 -18.04
N LEU A 25 16.43 14.81 -17.38
CA LEU A 25 16.32 13.59 -16.56
C LEU A 25 15.78 13.86 -15.15
N SER A 26 16.06 15.04 -14.59
CA SER A 26 15.62 15.39 -13.23
C SER A 26 14.09 15.32 -13.02
N PRO A 27 13.25 15.87 -13.92
CA PRO A 27 11.79 15.76 -13.80
C PRO A 27 11.32 14.30 -13.88
N LEU A 28 11.86 13.52 -14.82
CA LEU A 28 11.50 12.11 -14.99
C LEU A 28 11.83 11.28 -13.75
N TYR A 29 13.01 11.49 -13.15
CA TYR A 29 13.39 10.83 -11.90
C TYR A 29 12.46 11.20 -10.74
N LEU A 30 12.07 12.48 -10.63
CA LEU A 30 11.16 12.93 -9.59
C LEU A 30 9.76 12.31 -9.77
N GLN A 31 9.25 12.28 -11.00
CA GLN A 31 7.98 11.63 -11.32
C GLN A 31 7.99 10.14 -10.95
N TRP A 32 9.01 9.41 -11.41
CA TRP A 32 9.17 8.00 -11.09
C TRP A 32 9.26 7.76 -9.57
N ARG A 33 9.97 8.63 -8.83
CA ARG A 33 10.07 8.54 -7.37
C ARG A 33 8.71 8.77 -6.69
N GLU A 34 7.94 9.76 -7.14
CA GLU A 34 6.60 10.04 -6.61
C GLU A 34 5.63 8.90 -6.89
N GLU A 35 5.65 8.33 -8.10
CA GLU A 35 4.86 7.16 -8.47
C GLU A 35 5.21 5.96 -7.60
N THR A 36 6.51 5.65 -7.47
CA THR A 36 6.99 4.52 -6.65
C THR A 36 6.61 4.68 -5.18
N LEU A 37 6.70 5.90 -4.63
CA LEU A 37 6.28 6.17 -3.25
C LEU A 37 4.77 5.98 -3.08
N ARG A 38 3.96 6.44 -4.03
CA ARG A 38 2.50 6.27 -4.00
C ARG A 38 2.11 4.80 -4.10
N GLU A 39 2.75 4.04 -4.98
CA GLU A 39 2.54 2.59 -5.09
C GLU A 39 2.91 1.88 -3.78
N GLY A 40 4.06 2.23 -3.18
CA GLY A 40 4.49 1.69 -1.90
C GLY A 40 3.52 2.00 -0.76
N GLU A 41 2.98 3.22 -0.71
CA GLU A 41 1.96 3.61 0.27
C GLU A 41 0.67 2.79 0.09
N GLN A 42 0.20 2.64 -1.15
CA GLN A 42 -1.00 1.85 -1.44
C GLN A 42 -0.82 0.37 -1.06
N GLN A 43 0.33 -0.22 -1.41
CA GLN A 43 0.67 -1.61 -1.03
C GLN A 43 0.76 -1.77 0.49
N GLY A 44 1.37 -0.81 1.19
CA GLY A 44 1.47 -0.81 2.65
C GLY A 44 0.11 -0.74 3.33
N VAL A 45 -0.80 0.10 2.81
CA VAL A 45 -2.19 0.18 3.32
C VAL A 45 -2.95 -1.13 3.09
N GLN A 46 -2.85 -1.73 1.90
CA GLN A 46 -3.52 -3.00 1.59
C GLN A 46 -3.00 -4.14 2.48
N GLN A 47 -1.67 -4.28 2.61
CA GLN A 47 -1.07 -5.30 3.47
C GLN A 47 -1.42 -5.07 4.94
N GLY A 48 -1.39 -3.82 5.41
CA GLY A 48 -1.77 -3.47 6.78
C GLY A 48 -3.23 -3.79 7.08
N MET A 49 -4.13 -3.52 6.14
CA MET A 49 -5.55 -3.83 6.27
C MET A 49 -5.80 -5.34 6.31
N ARG A 50 -5.09 -6.10 5.46
CA ARG A 50 -5.15 -7.57 5.47
C ARG A 50 -4.69 -8.15 6.82
N LEU A 51 -3.56 -7.69 7.34
CA LEU A 51 -3.06 -8.11 8.65
C LEU A 51 -4.00 -7.73 9.80
N MET A 52 -4.62 -6.54 9.74
CA MET A 52 -5.62 -6.13 10.71
C MET A 52 -6.83 -7.08 10.71
N VAL A 53 -7.36 -7.40 9.53
CA VAL A 53 -8.48 -8.33 9.36
C VAL A 53 -8.11 -9.72 9.91
N GLU A 54 -6.96 -10.27 9.52
CA GLU A 54 -6.50 -11.56 10.03
C GLU A 54 -6.42 -11.57 11.56
N SER A 55 -5.78 -10.56 12.16
CA SER A 55 -5.67 -10.47 13.61
C SER A 55 -7.03 -10.37 14.31
N MET A 56 -8.00 -9.63 13.75
CA MET A 56 -9.33 -9.52 14.34
C MET A 56 -10.13 -10.82 14.24
N LEU A 57 -10.03 -11.52 13.11
CA LEU A 57 -10.63 -12.85 12.95
C LEU A 57 -10.02 -13.83 13.95
N GLU A 58 -8.70 -13.83 14.11
CA GLU A 58 -8.00 -14.67 15.08
C GLU A 58 -8.44 -14.41 16.52
N VAL A 59 -8.53 -13.13 16.91
CA VAL A 59 -8.95 -12.73 18.26
C VAL A 59 -10.41 -13.12 18.52
N LYS A 60 -11.29 -13.00 17.53
CA LYS A 60 -12.73 -13.23 17.73
C LYS A 60 -13.14 -14.69 17.59
N PHE A 61 -12.64 -15.37 16.57
CA PHE A 61 -13.09 -16.71 16.16
C PHE A 61 -12.05 -17.80 16.42
N GLY A 62 -10.82 -17.45 16.81
CA GLY A 62 -9.71 -18.38 16.93
C GLY A 62 -8.96 -18.56 15.61
N ALA A 63 -8.15 -19.61 15.50
CA ALA A 63 -7.29 -19.83 14.34
C ALA A 63 -8.06 -19.73 13.00
N ILE A 64 -7.48 -19.02 12.03
CA ILE A 64 -8.05 -18.89 10.69
C ILE A 64 -7.92 -20.23 9.96
N ASP A 65 -9.05 -20.88 9.75
CA ASP A 65 -9.18 -22.09 8.95
C ASP A 65 -9.37 -21.78 7.46
N GLU A 66 -9.56 -22.82 6.66
CA GLU A 66 -9.70 -22.69 5.20
C GLU A 66 -10.91 -21.83 4.80
N GLU A 67 -12.02 -21.89 5.55
CA GLU A 67 -13.21 -21.08 5.28
C GLU A 67 -12.95 -19.60 5.57
N LEU A 68 -12.37 -19.30 6.74
CA LEU A 68 -12.04 -17.92 7.11
C LEU A 68 -10.95 -17.33 6.20
N SER A 69 -9.99 -18.14 5.74
CA SER A 69 -8.94 -17.67 4.83
C SER A 69 -9.49 -17.17 3.49
N GLN A 70 -10.62 -17.70 3.02
CA GLN A 70 -11.23 -17.29 1.75
C GLN A 70 -11.85 -15.89 1.83
N ILE A 71 -12.27 -15.47 3.02
CA ILE A 71 -12.93 -14.17 3.22
C ILE A 71 -11.99 -13.05 3.67
N VAL A 72 -10.73 -13.37 4.04
CA VAL A 72 -9.72 -12.39 4.46
C VAL A 72 -9.50 -11.31 3.40
N GLU A 73 -9.27 -11.73 2.15
CA GLU A 73 -9.00 -10.79 1.05
C GLU A 73 -10.23 -9.90 0.76
N PRO A 74 -11.44 -10.45 0.53
CA PRO A 74 -12.67 -9.65 0.41
C PRO A 74 -12.89 -8.66 1.56
N LEU A 75 -12.69 -9.09 2.81
CA LEU A 75 -12.84 -8.23 3.99
C LEU A 75 -11.81 -7.10 4.03
N SER A 76 -10.57 -7.37 3.59
CA SER A 76 -9.49 -6.38 3.58
C SER A 76 -9.66 -5.30 2.51
N GLN A 77 -10.47 -5.56 1.48
CA GLN A 77 -10.79 -4.59 0.43
C GLN A 77 -11.92 -3.63 0.82
N LEU A 78 -12.68 -3.95 1.88
CA LEU A 78 -13.72 -3.07 2.40
C LEU A 78 -13.12 -1.88 3.18
N PRO A 79 -13.86 -0.77 3.32
CA PRO A 79 -13.48 0.32 4.21
C PRO A 79 -13.23 -0.19 5.64
N ALA A 80 -12.16 0.28 6.29
CA ALA A 80 -11.73 -0.21 7.60
C ALA A 80 -12.84 -0.29 8.66
N LYS A 81 -13.75 0.70 8.66
CA LYS A 81 -14.91 0.74 9.55
C LYS A 81 -15.90 -0.38 9.26
N GLU A 82 -16.16 -0.66 7.99
CA GLU A 82 -17.10 -1.68 7.56
C GLU A 82 -16.58 -3.08 7.89
N SER A 83 -15.32 -3.40 7.57
CA SER A 83 -14.70 -4.67 7.96
C SER A 83 -14.73 -4.86 9.48
N THR A 84 -14.40 -3.81 10.24
CA THR A 84 -14.46 -3.83 11.71
C THR A 84 -15.88 -4.11 12.21
N GLN A 85 -16.89 -3.47 11.62
CA GLN A 85 -18.29 -3.67 12.00
C GLN A 85 -18.76 -5.09 11.68
N LEU A 86 -18.49 -5.61 10.49
CA LEU A 86 -18.86 -6.97 10.09
C LEU A 86 -18.20 -8.00 11.01
N ILE A 87 -16.88 -7.90 11.23
CA ILE A 87 -16.16 -8.82 12.10
C ILE A 87 -16.67 -8.71 13.53
N TRP A 88 -16.99 -7.53 14.05
CA TRP A 88 -17.48 -7.38 15.42
C TRP A 88 -18.92 -7.87 15.60
N GLN A 89 -19.80 -7.58 14.66
CA GLN A 89 -21.25 -7.78 14.81
C GLN A 89 -21.73 -9.18 14.43
N LEU A 90 -21.13 -9.81 13.42
CA LEU A 90 -21.61 -11.08 12.87
C LEU A 90 -21.00 -12.29 13.57
N SER A 91 -21.74 -13.39 13.68
CA SER A 91 -21.16 -14.69 14.01
C SER A 91 -20.21 -15.17 12.91
N ARG A 92 -19.46 -16.25 13.17
CA ARG A 92 -18.57 -16.86 12.16
C ARG A 92 -19.39 -17.30 10.95
N GLU A 93 -20.51 -17.97 11.18
CA GLU A 93 -21.38 -18.51 10.14
C GLU A 93 -22.06 -17.38 9.34
N GLU A 94 -22.53 -16.33 10.01
CA GLU A 94 -23.13 -15.16 9.36
C GLU A 94 -22.10 -14.39 8.52
N LEU A 95 -20.87 -14.27 9.02
CA LEU A 95 -19.79 -13.62 8.30
C LEU A 95 -19.41 -14.41 7.06
N LEU A 96 -19.24 -15.73 7.15
CA LEU A 96 -18.98 -16.59 6.01
C LEU A 96 -20.14 -16.53 5.00
N ALA A 97 -21.39 -16.58 5.47
CA ALA A 97 -22.58 -16.48 4.64
C ALA A 97 -22.67 -15.14 3.88
N HIS A 98 -22.14 -14.05 4.45
CA HIS A 98 -22.11 -12.75 3.81
C HIS A 98 -21.20 -12.73 2.57
N PHE A 99 -20.15 -13.55 2.55
CA PHE A 99 -19.16 -13.61 1.47
C PHE A 99 -19.29 -14.85 0.57
N SER A 100 -20.20 -15.78 0.87
CA SER A 100 -20.42 -17.01 0.11
C SER A 100 -21.32 -16.83 -1.14
N GLY A 101 -21.15 -15.73 -1.87
CA GLY A 101 -21.87 -15.43 -3.12
C GLY A 101 -21.47 -16.33 -4.29
#